data_AF-A0A7V6W3U8-F1
#
_entry.id   AF-A0A7V6W3U8-F1
#
_cell.length_a   1.000
_cell.length_b   1.000
_cell.length_c   1.000
_cell.angle_alpha   90.00
_cell.angle_beta   90.00
_cell.angle_gamma   90.00
#
_symmetry.space_group_name_H-M   'P 1'
#
loop_
_entity.id
_entity.type
_entity.pdbx_description
1 polymer ?
#
loop_
_entity_poly.entity_id
_entity_poly.type
_entity_poly.pdbx_seq_one_letter_code
_entity_poly.pdbx_strand_id
1 'polypeptide(L)'
;MKEVIKSMFEFIYTLSMGDYFFFIGTFLLIVLFIYVLYLIKLSEIEYKEGENIINEDGFDIESTIERIEKEYKPKTINLTSYEEEQENSAIISYEELIKNKGSSGLNYDDEFEYEMPELKVKKINLSGDSPSLEEPKLKVQLMDYEKEEAFLEALKELQKNLSQ
;
A
#
# COMPACT_ATOMS: atom_id res chain seq x y z
N MET A 1 -38.48 -12.94 59.21
CA MET A 1 -37.99 -13.22 57.84
C MET A 1 -38.63 -14.44 57.21
N LYS A 2 -38.59 -15.63 57.83
CA LYS A 2 -39.21 -16.84 57.23
C LYS A 2 -40.73 -16.73 57.01
N GLU A 3 -41.47 -16.12 57.94
CA GLU A 3 -42.91 -15.91 57.79
C GLU A 3 -43.24 -14.91 56.67
N VAL A 4 -42.49 -13.81 56.57
CA VAL A 4 -42.64 -12.81 55.49
C VAL A 4 -42.41 -13.44 54.11
N ILE A 5 -41.38 -14.27 53.97
CA ILE A 5 -41.09 -14.99 52.72
C ILE A 5 -42.22 -15.97 52.38
N LYS A 6 -42.74 -16.69 53.38
CA LYS A 6 -43.87 -17.62 53.18
C LYS A 6 -45.13 -16.88 52.70
N SER A 7 -45.46 -15.74 53.31
CA SER A 7 -46.59 -14.91 52.90
C SER A 7 -46.42 -14.33 51.48
N MET A 8 -45.19 -14.02 51.05
CA MET A 8 -44.92 -13.58 49.67
C MET A 8 -45.13 -14.69 48.64
N PHE A 9 -44.71 -15.93 48.95
CA PHE A 9 -44.96 -17.07 48.07
C PHE A 9 -46.45 -17.42 47.98
N GLU A 10 -47.17 -17.33 49.10
CA GLU A 10 -48.61 -17.56 49.14
C GLU A 10 -49.35 -16.53 48.26
N PHE A 11 -48.95 -15.26 48.32
CA PHE A 11 -49.44 -14.21 47.42
C PHE A 11 -49.14 -14.52 45.94
N ILE A 12 -47.92 -14.96 45.63
CA ILE A 12 -47.55 -15.37 44.26
C ILE A 12 -48.49 -16.48 43.77
N TYR A 13 -48.74 -17.52 44.57
CA TYR A 13 -49.65 -18.62 44.20
C TYR A 13 -51.11 -18.19 43.98
N THR A 14 -51.54 -17.04 44.52
CA THR A 14 -52.89 -16.51 44.28
C THR A 14 -53.06 -15.76 42.95
N LEU A 15 -51.97 -15.49 42.22
CA LEU A 15 -52.02 -14.79 40.94
C LEU A 15 -52.65 -15.62 39.82
N SER A 16 -53.24 -14.91 38.84
CA SER A 16 -53.80 -15.53 37.63
C SER A 16 -52.68 -16.07 36.74
N MET A 17 -52.97 -17.12 35.95
CA MET A 17 -52.00 -17.67 35.00
C MET A 17 -51.50 -16.64 33.98
N GLY A 18 -52.32 -15.65 33.62
CA GLY A 18 -51.92 -14.56 32.73
C GLY A 18 -50.84 -13.65 33.34
N ASP A 19 -50.90 -13.43 34.66
CA ASP A 19 -49.95 -12.55 35.34
C ASP A 19 -48.54 -13.16 35.35
N TYR A 20 -48.44 -14.48 35.49
CA TYR A 20 -47.16 -15.19 35.39
C TYR A 20 -46.48 -15.01 34.03
N PHE A 21 -47.23 -15.04 32.94
CA PHE A 21 -46.68 -14.80 31.59
C PHE A 21 -46.17 -13.36 31.45
N PHE A 22 -46.89 -12.39 32.04
CA PHE A 22 -46.46 -11.01 32.06
C PHE A 22 -45.18 -10.80 32.89
N PHE A 23 -45.07 -11.42 34.07
CA PHE A 23 -43.85 -11.36 34.90
C PHE A 23 -42.66 -12.06 34.25
N ILE A 24 -42.87 -13.21 33.60
CA ILE A 24 -41.77 -13.91 32.91
C ILE A 24 -41.28 -13.11 31.71
N GLY A 25 -42.20 -12.52 30.93
CA GLY A 25 -41.86 -11.70 29.76
C GLY A 25 -41.11 -10.44 30.16
N THR A 26 -41.57 -9.75 31.21
CA THR A 26 -40.88 -8.56 31.75
C THR A 26 -39.51 -8.91 32.34
N PHE A 27 -39.38 -10.02 33.06
CA PHE A 27 -38.09 -10.50 33.55
C PHE A 27 -37.11 -10.81 32.41
N LEU A 28 -37.56 -11.49 31.35
CA LEU A 28 -36.74 -11.78 30.17
C LEU A 28 -36.28 -10.47 29.50
N LEU A 29 -37.15 -9.47 29.40
CA LEU A 29 -36.81 -8.17 28.86
C LEU A 29 -35.77 -7.42 29.72
N ILE A 30 -35.87 -7.52 31.05
CA ILE A 30 -34.85 -6.96 31.97
C ILE A 30 -33.50 -7.65 31.77
N VAL A 31 -33.48 -8.99 31.67
CA VAL A 31 -32.24 -9.75 31.42
C VAL A 31 -31.62 -9.35 30.07
N LEU A 32 -32.45 -9.22 29.02
CA LEU A 32 -32.01 -8.74 27.72
C LEU A 32 -31.43 -7.33 27.80
N PHE A 33 -32.09 -6.42 28.53
CA PHE A 33 -31.63 -5.05 28.71
C PHE A 33 -30.28 -4.99 29.45
N ILE A 34 -30.11 -5.77 30.51
CA ILE A 34 -28.82 -5.91 31.21
C ILE A 34 -27.74 -6.45 30.28
N TYR A 35 -28.07 -7.44 29.44
CA TYR A 35 -27.14 -7.98 28.46
C TYR A 35 -26.69 -6.93 27.43
N VAL A 36 -27.61 -6.09 26.94
CA VAL A 36 -27.27 -4.95 26.05
C VAL A 36 -26.34 -3.95 26.75
N LEU A 37 -26.64 -3.58 28.00
CA LEU A 37 -25.75 -2.71 28.79
C LEU A 37 -24.37 -3.33 29.00
N TYR A 38 -24.32 -4.64 29.24
CA TYR A 38 -23.07 -5.38 29.35
C TYR A 38 -22.26 -5.33 28.04
N LEU A 39 -22.89 -5.50 26.88
CA LEU A 39 -22.22 -5.37 25.58
C LEU A 39 -21.71 -3.95 25.32
N ILE A 40 -22.49 -2.91 25.66
CA ILE A 40 -22.06 -1.51 25.53
C ILE A 40 -20.84 -1.24 26.43
N LYS A 41 -20.85 -1.77 27.66
CA LYS A 41 -19.71 -1.60 28.57
C LYS A 41 -18.50 -2.40 28.10
N LEU A 42 -18.69 -3.59 27.55
CA LEU A 42 -17.62 -4.42 27.00
C LEU A 42 -16.95 -3.72 25.81
N SER A 43 -17.75 -3.13 24.90
CA SER A 43 -17.19 -2.39 23.78
C SER A 43 -16.41 -1.17 24.24
N GLU A 44 -16.91 -0.40 25.23
CA GLU A 44 -16.18 0.73 25.79
C GLU A 44 -14.83 0.33 26.41
N ILE A 45 -14.76 -0.83 27.07
CA ILE A 45 -13.51 -1.37 27.62
C ILE A 45 -12.54 -1.74 26.48
N GLU A 46 -13.00 -2.41 25.44
CA GLU A 46 -12.18 -2.77 24.28
C GLU A 46 -11.62 -1.52 23.56
N TYR A 47 -12.42 -0.46 23.40
CA TYR A 47 -11.94 0.82 22.87
C TYR A 47 -10.90 1.48 23.77
N LYS A 48 -11.09 1.48 25.09
CA LYS A 48 -10.15 2.07 26.05
C LYS A 48 -8.84 1.28 26.16
N GLU A 49 -8.90 -0.04 26.04
CA GLU A 49 -7.72 -0.89 26.07
C GLU A 49 -6.93 -0.74 24.76
N GLY A 50 -7.61 -0.67 23.60
CA GLY A 50 -7.00 -0.33 22.32
C GLY A 50 -6.34 1.05 22.31
N GLU A 51 -6.95 2.05 22.93
CA GLU A 51 -6.38 3.40 23.05
C GLU A 51 -5.18 3.43 24.02
N ASN A 52 -5.18 2.66 25.12
CA ASN A 52 -4.02 2.57 26.03
C ASN A 52 -2.83 1.86 25.38
N ILE A 53 -3.05 0.83 24.56
CA ILE A 53 -1.96 0.13 23.84
C ILE A 53 -1.23 1.07 22.87
N ILE A 54 -1.95 2.01 22.24
CA ILE A 54 -1.36 3.00 21.32
C ILE A 54 -0.49 4.03 22.07
N ASN A 55 -0.72 4.23 23.37
CA ASN A 55 -0.03 5.25 24.18
C ASN A 55 1.16 4.71 25.00
N GLU A 56 1.34 3.39 25.14
CA GLU A 56 2.48 2.81 25.88
C GLU A 56 3.75 2.63 25.03
N ASP A 57 3.61 2.36 23.72
CA ASP A 57 4.73 2.47 22.80
C ASP A 57 4.82 3.93 22.35
N GLY A 58 5.73 4.69 22.97
CA GLY A 58 6.00 6.13 22.73
C GLY A 58 6.50 6.50 21.34
N PHE A 59 5.89 5.94 20.30
CA PHE A 59 6.13 6.26 18.91
C PHE A 59 5.32 7.50 18.54
N ASP A 60 5.92 8.65 18.78
CA ASP A 60 5.38 9.94 18.36
C ASP A 60 5.44 10.04 16.82
N ILE A 61 4.30 9.73 16.20
CA ILE A 61 4.08 9.72 14.75
C ILE A 61 4.43 11.09 14.16
N GLU A 62 4.12 12.18 14.86
CA GLU A 62 4.34 13.54 14.39
C GLU A 62 5.85 13.85 14.32
N SER A 63 6.60 13.45 15.35
CA SER A 63 8.07 13.53 15.34
C SER A 63 8.73 12.64 14.26
N THR A 64 8.06 11.57 13.85
CA THR A 64 8.56 10.64 12.83
C THR A 64 8.33 11.20 11.43
N ILE A 65 7.17 11.81 11.18
CA ILE A 65 6.85 12.50 9.93
C ILE A 65 7.83 13.66 9.72
N GLU A 66 8.07 14.48 10.75
CA GLU A 66 9.02 15.60 10.64
C GLU A 66 10.46 15.13 10.35
N ARG A 67 10.86 13.99 10.91
CA ARG A 67 12.16 13.37 10.62
C ARG A 67 12.24 12.84 9.20
N ILE A 68 11.22 12.13 8.72
CA ILE A 68 11.17 11.63 7.35
C ILE A 68 11.19 12.81 6.37
N GLU A 69 10.42 13.86 6.59
CA GLU A 69 10.35 15.01 5.69
C GLU A 69 11.68 15.79 5.63
N LYS A 70 12.39 15.94 6.76
CA LYS A 70 13.71 16.59 6.79
C LYS A 70 14.85 15.72 6.26
N GLU A 71 14.77 14.41 6.45
CA GLU A 71 15.85 13.46 6.15
C GLU A 71 15.64 12.69 4.84
N TYR A 72 14.47 12.86 4.19
CA TYR A 72 14.20 12.33 2.85
C TYR A 72 15.06 13.04 1.81
N LYS A 73 16.25 12.50 1.59
CA LYS A 73 17.04 12.74 0.39
C LYS A 73 16.72 11.61 -0.58
N PRO A 74 16.26 11.89 -1.81
CA PRO A 74 16.12 10.84 -2.81
C PRO A 74 17.48 10.15 -2.92
N LYS A 75 17.53 8.86 -2.54
CA LYS A 75 18.73 8.07 -2.73
C LYS A 75 18.98 8.05 -4.23
N THR A 76 20.15 8.52 -4.64
CA THR A 76 20.66 8.30 -5.99
C THR A 76 20.70 6.79 -6.17
N ILE A 77 19.78 6.27 -6.96
CA ILE A 77 19.76 4.86 -7.35
C ILE A 77 21.04 4.69 -8.17
N ASN A 78 21.99 3.92 -7.64
CA ASN A 78 23.15 3.53 -8.43
C ASN A 78 22.68 2.44 -9.38
N LEU A 79 22.35 2.84 -10.59
CA LEU A 79 22.01 1.91 -11.67
C LEU A 79 23.19 0.97 -11.87
N THR A 80 22.91 -0.31 -12.00
CA THR A 80 23.90 -1.24 -12.56
C THR A 80 24.11 -0.91 -14.04
N SER A 81 25.25 -1.31 -14.63
CA SER A 81 25.53 -1.07 -16.05
C SER A 81 24.44 -1.60 -16.99
N TYR A 82 23.74 -2.68 -16.58
CA TYR A 82 22.60 -3.22 -17.33
C TYR A 82 21.35 -2.34 -17.22
N GLU A 83 21.06 -1.79 -16.05
CA GLU A 83 19.90 -0.92 -15.83
C GLU A 83 20.08 0.45 -16.51
N GLU A 84 21.31 0.98 -16.51
CA GLU A 84 21.65 2.23 -17.19
C GLU A 84 21.48 2.10 -18.72
N GLU A 85 21.90 0.98 -19.32
CA GLU A 85 21.68 0.71 -20.74
C GLU A 85 20.19 0.59 -21.08
N GLN A 86 19.38 0.00 -20.19
CA GLN A 86 17.93 -0.11 -20.37
C GLN A 86 17.24 1.25 -20.26
N GLU A 87 17.63 2.09 -19.31
CA GLU A 87 17.09 3.44 -19.15
C GLU A 87 17.46 4.33 -20.34
N ASN A 88 18.70 4.27 -20.82
CA ASN A 88 19.15 5.03 -22.00
C ASN A 88 18.50 4.53 -23.31
N SER A 89 18.18 3.24 -23.39
CA SER A 89 17.50 2.65 -24.55
C SER A 89 15.97 2.82 -24.50
N ALA A 90 15.42 3.22 -23.36
CA ALA A 90 13.99 3.39 -23.20
C ALA A 90 13.47 4.56 -24.04
N ILE A 91 12.29 4.38 -24.65
CA ILE A 91 11.64 5.45 -25.40
C ILE A 91 11.15 6.51 -24.40
N ILE A 92 11.71 7.72 -24.50
CA ILE A 92 11.36 8.86 -23.66
C ILE A 92 9.91 9.27 -23.92
N SER A 93 9.15 9.50 -22.84
CA SER A 93 7.77 9.96 -22.94
C SER A 93 7.68 11.42 -23.42
N TYR A 94 6.58 11.81 -24.07
CA TYR A 94 6.36 13.20 -24.50
C TYR A 94 6.40 14.19 -23.32
N GLU A 95 5.87 13.79 -22.16
CA GLU A 95 5.89 14.60 -20.95
C GLU A 95 7.31 14.84 -20.43
N GLU A 96 8.19 13.82 -20.47
CA GLU A 96 9.61 13.97 -20.13
C GLU A 96 10.37 14.82 -21.15
N LEU A 97 10.06 14.72 -22.45
CA LEU A 97 10.67 15.58 -23.47
C LEU A 97 10.33 17.06 -23.24
N ILE A 98 9.10 17.37 -22.84
CA ILE A 98 8.72 18.75 -22.47
C ILE A 98 9.48 19.20 -21.22
N LYS A 99 9.54 18.34 -20.20
CA LYS A 99 10.21 18.64 -18.93
C LYS A 99 11.71 18.81 -19.09
N ASN A 100 12.31 18.10 -20.04
CA ASN A 100 13.75 18.07 -20.32
C ASN A 100 14.17 18.91 -21.55
N LYS A 101 13.29 19.78 -22.04
CA LYS A 101 13.49 20.65 -23.22
C LYS A 101 14.80 21.47 -23.20
N GLY A 102 15.44 21.63 -22.03
CA GLY A 102 16.70 22.35 -21.87
C GLY A 102 17.98 21.52 -21.94
N SER A 103 17.94 20.18 -21.80
CA SER A 103 19.17 19.35 -21.83
C SER A 103 19.31 18.50 -23.10
N SER A 104 18.19 18.15 -23.74
CA SER A 104 18.20 17.58 -25.08
C SER A 104 18.43 18.74 -26.06
N GLY A 105 19.54 18.76 -26.79
CA GLY A 105 19.93 19.82 -27.75
C GLY A 105 19.02 19.98 -28.98
N LEU A 106 17.70 19.87 -28.78
CA LEU A 106 16.66 19.97 -29.79
C LEU A 106 16.19 21.43 -29.88
N ASN A 107 16.65 22.11 -30.93
CA ASN A 107 16.18 23.46 -31.25
C ASN A 107 14.96 23.37 -32.18
N TYR A 108 13.85 23.99 -31.78
CA TYR A 108 12.62 24.02 -32.58
C TYR A 108 12.55 25.31 -33.38
N ASP A 109 11.98 25.22 -34.58
CA ASP A 109 11.69 26.39 -35.41
C ASP A 109 10.43 27.09 -34.88
N ASP A 110 10.62 28.20 -34.18
CA ASP A 110 9.53 28.97 -33.59
C ASP A 110 8.72 29.75 -34.65
N GLU A 111 9.22 29.87 -35.88
CA GLU A 111 8.52 30.53 -37.00
C GLU A 111 7.65 29.57 -37.82
N PHE A 112 7.75 28.25 -37.58
CA PHE A 112 6.96 27.26 -38.32
C PHE A 112 5.56 27.09 -37.72
N GLU A 113 4.54 27.51 -38.46
CA GLU A 113 3.13 27.28 -38.14
C GLU A 113 2.51 26.30 -39.16
N TYR A 114 1.86 25.24 -38.64
CA TYR A 114 1.23 24.21 -39.47
C TYR A 114 -0.17 24.67 -39.89
N GLU A 115 -0.52 24.50 -41.17
CA GLU A 115 -1.74 25.06 -41.79
C GLU A 115 -3.05 24.47 -41.25
N MET A 116 -3.00 23.38 -40.47
CA MET A 116 -4.19 22.73 -39.89
C MET A 116 -4.31 23.02 -38.38
N PRO A 117 -5.36 23.74 -37.94
CA PRO A 117 -5.48 24.21 -36.56
C PRO A 117 -5.71 23.10 -35.52
N GLU A 118 -6.12 21.90 -35.93
CA GLU A 118 -6.34 20.75 -35.05
C GLU A 118 -5.06 19.99 -34.71
N LEU A 119 -3.96 20.21 -35.46
CA LEU A 119 -2.69 19.50 -35.25
C LEU A 119 -1.56 20.48 -34.92
N LYS A 120 -1.04 20.40 -33.70
CA LYS A 120 0.10 21.19 -33.25
C LYS A 120 1.41 20.52 -33.65
N VAL A 121 1.87 20.76 -34.87
CA VAL A 121 3.16 20.26 -35.39
C VAL A 121 4.23 21.32 -35.22
N LYS A 122 5.40 20.94 -34.69
CA LYS A 122 6.60 21.80 -34.59
C LYS A 122 7.74 21.20 -35.39
N LYS A 123 8.44 22.03 -36.15
CA LYS A 123 9.60 21.62 -36.94
C LYS A 123 10.88 21.71 -36.10
N ILE A 124 11.79 20.75 -36.27
CA ILE A 124 13.11 20.75 -35.63
C ILE A 124 14.11 21.40 -36.58
N ASN A 125 14.96 22.29 -36.05
CA ASN A 125 16.06 22.92 -36.79
C ASN A 125 17.30 22.02 -36.76
N LEU A 126 17.67 21.46 -37.92
CA LEU A 126 18.86 20.59 -38.09
C LEU A 126 20.16 21.38 -38.40
N SER A 127 20.10 22.70 -38.42
CA SER A 127 21.18 23.57 -38.95
C SER A 127 22.14 24.13 -37.89
N GLY A 128 22.13 23.59 -36.66
CA GLY A 128 23.11 23.90 -35.62
C GLY A 128 23.92 22.66 -35.24
N ASP A 129 25.19 22.86 -34.83
CA ASP A 129 26.11 21.80 -34.38
C ASP A 129 25.39 20.80 -33.47
N SER A 130 25.05 19.63 -34.03
CA SER A 130 24.50 18.52 -33.27
C SER A 130 25.64 17.80 -32.56
N PRO A 131 25.52 17.48 -31.26
CA PRO A 131 26.38 16.47 -30.69
C PRO A 131 26.05 15.17 -31.41
N SER A 132 27.07 14.54 -32.01
CA SER A 132 26.93 13.27 -32.71
C SER A 132 26.27 12.24 -31.78
N LEU A 133 25.03 11.87 -32.08
CA LEU A 133 24.41 10.68 -31.53
C LEU A 133 25.15 9.49 -32.13
N GLU A 134 26.05 8.89 -31.36
CA GLU A 134 26.65 7.61 -31.73
C GLU A 134 25.53 6.58 -31.83
N GLU A 135 25.31 6.06 -33.04
CA GLU A 135 24.37 4.96 -33.26
C GLU A 135 24.76 3.77 -32.37
N PRO A 136 23.87 3.27 -31.50
CA PRO A 136 24.18 2.12 -30.66
C PRO A 136 24.34 0.90 -31.57
N LYS A 137 25.60 0.47 -31.77
CA LYS A 137 25.92 -0.79 -32.42
C LYS A 137 25.32 -1.91 -31.58
N LEU A 138 24.20 -2.45 -32.01
CA LEU A 138 23.49 -3.56 -31.39
C LEU A 138 24.44 -4.78 -31.30
N LYS A 139 25.17 -4.92 -30.19
CA LYS A 139 26.05 -6.05 -29.94
C LYS A 139 25.20 -7.15 -29.35
N VAL A 140 24.63 -8.00 -30.22
CA VAL A 140 23.94 -9.22 -29.83
C VAL A 140 24.95 -10.12 -29.12
N GLN A 141 25.02 -10.04 -27.79
CA GLN A 141 25.81 -10.96 -26.98
C GLN A 141 25.01 -12.26 -26.87
N LEU A 142 25.29 -13.21 -27.77
CA LEU A 142 24.97 -14.62 -27.55
C LEU A 142 25.65 -15.01 -26.22
N MET A 143 24.90 -15.48 -25.23
CA MET A 143 25.47 -15.87 -23.93
C MET A 143 26.67 -16.80 -24.13
N ASP A 144 27.76 -16.55 -23.38
CA ASP A 144 28.96 -17.37 -23.44
C ASP A 144 28.63 -18.80 -22.98
N TYR A 145 28.77 -19.79 -23.86
CA TYR A 145 28.48 -21.21 -23.59
C TYR A 145 29.16 -21.75 -22.33
N GLU A 146 30.33 -21.23 -21.99
CA GLU A 146 31.08 -21.61 -20.77
C GLU A 146 30.29 -21.32 -19.48
N LYS A 147 29.51 -20.22 -19.46
CA LYS A 147 28.71 -19.84 -18.29
C LYS A 147 27.48 -20.73 -18.12
N GLU A 148 26.89 -21.16 -19.24
CA GLU A 148 25.75 -22.08 -19.24
C GLU A 148 26.14 -23.47 -18.74
N GLU A 149 27.30 -23.99 -19.16
CA GLU A 149 27.80 -25.31 -18.74
C GLU A 149 28.10 -25.35 -17.23
N ALA A 150 28.75 -24.32 -16.69
CA ALA A 150 29.04 -24.20 -15.26
C ALA A 150 27.76 -24.14 -14.41
N PHE A 151 26.73 -23.45 -14.90
CA PHE A 151 25.43 -23.38 -14.22
C PHE A 151 24.73 -24.74 -14.20
N LEU A 152 24.76 -25.48 -15.31
CA LEU A 152 24.18 -26.82 -15.40
C LEU A 152 24.91 -27.85 -14.53
N GLU A 153 26.24 -27.75 -14.43
CA GLU A 153 27.04 -28.58 -13.54
C GLU A 153 26.69 -28.33 -12.06
N ALA A 154 26.60 -27.06 -11.67
CA ALA A 154 26.19 -26.68 -10.31
C ALA A 154 24.79 -27.19 -9.95
N LEU A 155 23.83 -27.11 -10.88
CA LEU A 155 22.49 -27.68 -10.68
C LEU A 155 22.51 -29.20 -10.50
N LYS A 156 23.33 -29.90 -11.28
CA LYS A 156 23.46 -31.36 -11.21
C LYS A 156 24.09 -31.80 -9.88
N GLU A 157 25.10 -31.07 -9.39
CA GLU A 157 25.71 -31.32 -8.09
C GLU A 157 24.72 -31.11 -6.94
N LEU A 158 23.94 -30.02 -6.99
CA LEU A 158 22.91 -29.71 -6.01
C LEU A 158 21.83 -30.80 -5.96
N GLN A 159 21.38 -31.30 -7.11
CA GLN A 159 20.43 -32.42 -7.18
C GLN A 159 21.00 -33.71 -6.57
N LYS A 160 22.29 -33.99 -6.81
CA LYS A 160 22.96 -35.16 -6.23
C LYS A 160 23.05 -35.07 -4.70
N ASN A 161 23.35 -33.90 -4.16
CA ASN A 161 23.45 -33.65 -2.72
C ASN A 161 22.09 -33.71 -2.01
N LEU A 162 21.00 -33.33 -2.70
CA LEU A 162 19.63 -33.43 -2.17
C LEU A 162 19.05 -34.86 -2.20
N SER A 163 19.64 -35.75 -2.99
CA SER A 163 19.16 -37.12 -3.17
C SER A 163 19.95 -38.16 -2.34
N GLN A 164 20.85 -37.70 -1.46
CA GLN A 164 21.50 -38.47 -0.38
C GLN A 164 20.75 -38.29 0.95
#